data_AF-A0A816QSB8-F1
#
_entry.id   AF-A0A816QSB8-F1
#
_cell.length_a   1.000
_cell.length_b   1.000
_cell.length_c   1.000
_cell.angle_alpha   90.00
_cell.angle_beta   90.00
_cell.angle_gamma   90.00
#
_symmetry.space_group_name_H-M   'P 1'
#
loop_
_entity.id
_entity.type
_entity.pdbx_description
1 polymer ?
#
loop_
_entity_poly.entity_id
_entity_poly.type
_entity_poly.pdbx_seq_one_letter_code
_entity_poly.pdbx_strand_id
1 'polypeptide(L)' 'MLTSDPMEDGSQACAIVADIRKRKGLKLQVTPLSDFEDKL' A
#
# COMPACT_ATOMS: atom_id res chain seq x y z
N MET A 1 17.24 6.99 3.56
CA MET A 1 16.23 5.94 3.31
C MET A 1 14.87 6.47 3.75
N LEU A 2 13.77 6.11 3.08
CA LEU A 2 12.43 6.37 3.64
C LEU A 2 12.25 5.43 4.84
N THR A 3 11.95 5.98 6.02
CA THR A 3 11.76 5.22 7.26
C THR A 3 10.30 5.15 7.70
N SER A 4 9.39 5.80 6.97
CA SER A 4 7.94 5.78 7.24
C SER A 4 7.29 4.51 6.68
N ASP A 5 6.25 4.03 7.36
CA ASP A 5 5.52 2.83 6.96
C ASP A 5 4.62 3.13 5.74
N PRO A 6 4.77 2.40 4.61
CA PRO A 6 3.92 2.57 3.42
C PRO A 6 2.45 2.19 3.62
N MET A 7 2.12 1.47 4.69
CA MET A 7 0.75 1.10 5.04
C MET A 7 0.12 2.02 6.10
N GLU A 8 0.90 2.93 6.69
CA GLU A 8 0.40 3.92 7.64
C GLU A 8 -0.23 5.10 6.88
N ASP A 9 -1.53 5.28 7.04
CA ASP A 9 -2.27 6.38 6.42
C ASP A 9 -1.69 7.75 6.86
N GLY A 10 -1.51 8.64 5.88
CA GLY A 10 -0.93 9.96 6.10
C GLY A 10 0.60 9.99 6.16
N SER A 11 1.28 8.84 6.12
CA SER A 11 2.74 8.79 6.03
C SER A 11 3.22 9.23 4.63
N GLN A 12 4.47 9.73 4.57
CA GLN A 12 5.10 10.07 3.29
C GLN A 12 5.25 8.84 2.37
N ALA A 13 5.52 7.66 2.94
CA ALA A 13 5.63 6.42 2.18
C ALA A 13 4.28 6.01 1.55
N CYS A 14 3.20 6.14 2.30
CA CYS A 14 1.84 5.83 1.83
C CYS A 14 1.46 6.69 0.61
N ALA A 15 1.74 8.00 0.65
CA ALA A 15 1.49 8.92 -0.47
C ALA A 15 2.25 8.51 -1.76
N ILE A 16 3.54 8.20 -1.64
CA ILE A 16 4.37 7.78 -2.78
C ILE A 16 3.84 6.47 -3.39
N VAL A 17 3.47 5.50 -2.54
CA VAL A 17 2.90 4.22 -2.98
C VAL A 17 1.58 4.43 -3.71
N ALA A 18 0.68 5.27 -3.17
CA ALA A 18 -0.60 5.58 -3.80
C ALA A 18 -0.42 6.21 -5.20
N ASP A 19 0.51 7.16 -5.34
CA ASP A 19 0.81 7.81 -6.63
C ASP A 19 1.38 6.84 -7.67
N ILE A 20 2.27 5.93 -7.25
CA ILE A 20 2.81 4.88 -8.13
C ILE A 20 1.69 3.94 -8.57
N ARG A 21 0.87 3.46 -7.64
CA ARG A 21 -0.23 2.51 -7.92
C ARG A 21 -1.26 3.12 -8.86
N LYS A 22 -1.64 4.40 -8.64
CA LYS A 22 -2.50 5.16 -9.55
C LYS A 22 -1.93 5.20 -10.98
N ARG A 23 -0.65 5.54 -11.14
CA ARG A 23 0.02 5.56 -12.46
C ARG A 23 0.13 4.19 -13.12
N LYS A 24 0.10 3.11 -12.34
CA LYS A 24 0.15 1.73 -12.82
C LYS A 24 -1.24 1.10 -13.03
N GLY A 25 -2.32 1.83 -12.76
CA GLY A 25 -3.68 1.28 -12.87
C GLY A 25 -3.99 0.19 -11.82
N LEU A 26 -3.29 0.22 -10.68
CA LEU A 26 -3.52 -0.69 -9.56
C LEU A 26 -4.51 -0.07 -8.56
N LYS A 27 -5.18 -0.90 -7.76
CA LYS A 27 -6.00 -0.43 -6.63
C LYS A 27 -5.14 0.45 -5.71
N LEU A 28 -5.62 1.62 -5.26
CA LEU A 28 -4.79 2.54 -4.46
C LEU A 28 -4.34 1.91 -3.14
N GLN A 29 -5.27 1.29 -2.42
CA GLN A 29 -4.97 0.54 -1.21
C GLN A 29 -4.10 -0.68 -1.53
N VAL A 30 -3.07 -0.90 -0.71
CA VAL A 30 -2.28 -2.13 -0.73
C VAL A 30 -3.13 -3.25 -0.15
N THR A 31 -3.20 -4.38 -0.86
CA THR A 31 -3.93 -5.56 -0.40
C THR A 31 -3.25 -6.10 0.88
N PRO A 32 -3.97 -6.22 2.01
CA PRO A 32 -3.40 -6.76 3.24
C PRO A 32 -3.09 -8.26 3.09
N LEU A 33 -2.16 -8.77 3.91
CA LEU A 33 -1.78 -10.19 3.88
C LEU A 33 -2.99 -11.13 4.05
N SER A 34 -3.92 -10.76 4.94
CA SER A 34 -5.14 -11.54 5.23
C SER A 34 -6.06 -11.79 4.03
N ASP A 35 -5.96 -11.00 2.96
CA ASP A 35 -6.71 -11.23 1.71
C ASP A 35 -6.06 -12.32 0.84
N PHE A 36 -4.81 -12.68 1.11
CA PHE A 36 -4.06 -13.74 0.43
C PHE A 36 -4.02 -15.05 1.24
N GLU A 37 -4.42 -15.02 2.51
CA GLU A 37 -4.45 -16.19 3.38
C GLU A 37 -5.70 -17.03 3.10
N ASP A 38 -5.51 -18.34 2.91
CA ASP A 38 -6.64 -19.27 2.82
C ASP A 38 -7.33 -19.38 4.18
N LYS A 39 -8.63 -19.07 4.21
CA LYS A 39 -9.45 -19.23 5.42
C LYS A 39 -9.82 -20.70 5.56
N LEU A 40 -9.15 -21.38 6.50
CA LEU A 40 -9.48 -22.75 6.93
C LEU A 40 -10.70 -22.76 7.86
#